data_AF-A0A8S8XCS2-F1
#
_entry.id   AF-A0A8S8XCS2-F1
#
_cell.length_a   1.000
_cell.length_b   1.000
_cell.length_c   1.000
_cell.angle_alpha   90.00
_cell.angle_beta   90.00
_cell.angle_gamma   90.00
#
_symmetry.space_group_name_H-M   'P 1'
#
loop_
_entity.id
_entity.type
_entity.pdbx_description
1 polymer ?
#
loop_
_entity_poly.entity_id
_entity_poly.type
_entity_poly.pdbx_seq_one_letter_code
_entity_poly.pdbx_strand_id
1 'polypeptide(L)'
;MRNLLLFFLLTISSVATAAEVKIERGTTPGGLMTPAWKKAIRDRHEPAAFKALTKQLHPLQPDEIAWYNFVRAQIDEWRSKIPELDAPFAGVAPPKHLVVLLGNAGGDDGFTSGTDTICFDLADWRKNYGEAGTAANADRVRRILSHEYTHLLVARWSAKHPYARNTPYARAVYVLFNEGLGNYYSLTAQWRAKDGVLPDIAQAALTRNGPVLADRMQRLRTARVEEEAELTQGLSRGPFEQKWGAIPIALWLSREQSRNPDALRRFVAAGPAGVPAFIERNLQKTDP
;
A
#
# COMPACT_ATOMS: atom_id res chain seq x y z
N MET A 1 -49.00 22.98 -30.59
CA MET A 1 -47.89 23.65 -29.88
C MET A 1 -47.58 22.83 -28.63
N ARG A 2 -46.44 22.14 -28.58
CA ARG A 2 -46.11 21.17 -27.53
C ARG A 2 -44.77 21.61 -26.93
N ASN A 3 -44.81 22.20 -25.74
CA ASN A 3 -43.65 22.73 -25.03
C ASN A 3 -42.74 21.59 -24.58
N LEU A 4 -41.51 21.56 -25.10
CA LEU A 4 -40.44 20.67 -24.69
C LEU A 4 -39.66 21.37 -23.58
N LEU A 5 -39.87 20.98 -22.32
CA LEU A 5 -39.06 21.43 -21.19
C LEU A 5 -37.74 20.63 -21.19
N LEU A 6 -36.65 21.28 -21.58
CA LEU A 6 -35.30 20.73 -21.45
C LEU A 6 -34.86 20.88 -19.98
N PHE A 7 -34.78 19.77 -19.25
CA PHE A 7 -34.13 19.74 -17.93
C PHE A 7 -32.61 19.62 -18.13
N PHE A 8 -31.90 20.74 -17.98
CA PHE A 8 -30.45 20.73 -17.81
C PHE A 8 -30.13 20.26 -16.39
N LEU A 9 -29.77 18.99 -16.24
CA LEU A 9 -29.12 18.48 -15.03
C LEU A 9 -27.68 19.02 -15.01
N LEU A 10 -27.48 20.15 -14.33
CA LEU A 10 -26.16 20.60 -13.91
C LEU A 10 -25.63 19.61 -12.87
N THR A 11 -24.83 18.65 -13.31
CA THR A 11 -23.97 17.90 -12.39
C THR A 11 -22.89 18.84 -11.88
N ILE A 12 -23.07 19.34 -10.65
CA ILE A 12 -21.99 20.01 -9.92
C ILE A 12 -20.96 18.94 -9.58
N SER A 13 -19.97 18.77 -10.45
CA SER A 13 -18.78 17.99 -10.13
C SER A 13 -18.04 18.75 -9.02
N SER A 14 -18.26 18.32 -7.77
CA SER A 14 -17.40 18.66 -6.64
C SER A 14 -15.97 18.27 -7.01
N VAL A 15 -15.17 19.24 -7.45
CA VAL A 15 -13.72 19.06 -7.62
C VAL A 15 -13.18 18.78 -6.23
N ALA A 16 -12.95 17.51 -5.90
CA ALA A 16 -12.31 17.14 -4.66
C ALA A 16 -10.97 17.89 -4.61
N THR A 17 -10.84 18.83 -3.66
CA THR A 17 -9.60 19.55 -3.45
C THR A 17 -8.54 18.53 -3.08
N ALA A 18 -7.51 18.39 -3.91
CA ALA A 18 -6.41 17.47 -3.67
C ALA A 18 -5.83 17.70 -2.27
N ALA A 19 -5.52 16.61 -1.56
CA ALA A 19 -4.96 16.67 -0.21
C ALA A 19 -3.77 17.64 -0.15
N GLU A 20 -3.71 18.45 0.90
CA GLU A 20 -2.52 19.23 1.21
C GLU A 20 -1.45 18.25 1.69
N VAL A 21 -0.31 18.19 0.99
CA VAL A 21 0.79 17.29 1.36
C VAL A 21 1.89 18.10 2.02
N LYS A 22 2.19 17.79 3.28
CA LYS A 22 3.27 18.41 4.05
C LYS A 22 4.40 17.40 4.25
N ILE A 23 5.63 17.83 4.01
CA ILE A 23 6.81 17.02 4.27
C ILE A 23 7.43 17.47 5.59
N GLU A 24 7.68 16.53 6.48
CA GLU A 24 8.28 16.80 7.78
C GLU A 24 9.53 15.95 8.01
N ARG A 25 10.44 16.46 8.84
CA ARG A 25 11.61 15.70 9.28
C ARG A 25 11.28 14.86 10.50
N GLY A 26 11.69 13.60 10.46
CA GLY A 26 11.64 12.68 11.59
C GLY A 26 12.79 12.88 12.59
N THR A 27 13.85 13.59 12.20
CA THR A 27 15.00 13.92 13.05
C THR A 27 15.39 15.40 12.95
N THR A 28 15.94 15.95 14.03
CA THR A 28 16.56 17.28 14.02
C THR A 28 17.92 17.22 13.31
N PRO A 29 18.51 18.37 12.89
CA PRO A 29 19.87 18.38 12.33
C PRO A 29 20.93 17.72 13.24
N GLY A 30 20.76 17.81 14.56
CA GLY A 30 21.64 17.14 15.54
C GLY A 30 21.33 15.66 15.78
N GLY A 31 20.39 15.07 15.04
CA GLY A 31 20.07 13.65 15.12
C GLY A 31 19.09 13.25 16.22
N LEU A 32 18.46 14.20 16.92
CA LEU A 32 17.40 13.87 17.87
C LEU A 32 16.13 13.49 17.10
N MET A 33 15.53 12.36 17.43
CA MET A 33 14.22 11.99 16.88
C MET A 33 13.14 12.98 17.34
N THR A 34 12.33 13.46 16.39
CA THR A 34 11.19 14.33 16.67
C THR A 34 10.08 13.55 17.39
N PRO A 35 9.19 14.22 18.14
CA PRO A 35 8.05 13.55 18.77
C PRO A 35 7.16 12.79 17.77
N ALA A 36 6.97 13.34 16.57
CA ALA A 36 6.22 12.70 15.50
C ALA A 36 6.85 11.37 15.06
N TRP A 37 8.18 11.35 14.86
CA TRP A 37 8.89 10.11 14.48
C TRP A 37 8.88 9.08 15.59
N LYS A 38 9.10 9.50 16.84
CA LYS A 38 9.01 8.63 18.01
C LYS A 38 7.65 7.95 18.11
N LYS A 39 6.57 8.71 17.87
CA LYS A 39 5.21 8.17 17.82
C LYS A 39 5.05 7.18 16.66
N ALA A 40 5.55 7.52 15.48
CA ALA A 40 5.40 6.71 14.28
C ALA A 40 6.08 5.34 14.37
N ILE A 41 7.24 5.25 15.03
CA ILE A 41 8.02 4.00 15.12
C ILE A 41 7.82 3.25 16.44
N ARG A 42 7.00 3.76 17.37
CA ARG A 42 6.85 3.20 18.73
C ARG A 42 6.51 1.72 18.73
N ASP A 43 5.48 1.35 17.98
CA ASP A 43 4.93 -0.01 17.96
C ASP A 43 5.65 -0.91 16.94
N ARG A 44 6.69 -0.39 16.28
CA ARG A 44 7.53 -1.14 15.34
C ARG A 44 8.75 -1.77 16.02
N HIS A 45 9.01 -1.40 17.26
CA HIS A 45 10.16 -1.84 18.03
C HIS A 45 9.71 -2.39 19.37
N GLU A 46 10.38 -3.44 19.86
CA GLU A 46 10.19 -3.89 21.23
C GLU A 46 10.45 -2.74 22.23
N PRO A 47 9.70 -2.63 23.34
CA PRO A 47 9.78 -1.47 24.23
C PRO A 47 11.21 -1.13 24.71
N ALA A 48 12.02 -2.16 24.97
CA ALA A 48 13.42 -1.99 25.37
C ALA A 48 14.29 -1.45 24.22
N ALA A 49 14.12 -2.00 23.01
CA ALA A 49 14.82 -1.56 21.80
C ALA A 49 14.44 -0.11 21.45
N PHE A 50 13.15 0.23 21.50
CA PHE A 50 12.67 1.59 21.30
C PHE A 50 13.27 2.58 22.31
N LYS A 51 13.32 2.20 23.61
CA LYS A 51 13.92 3.04 24.65
C LYS A 51 15.41 3.27 24.42
N ALA A 52 16.15 2.26 23.96
CA ALA A 52 17.56 2.41 23.60
C ALA A 52 17.71 3.33 22.37
N LEU A 53 16.91 3.09 21.33
CA LEU A 53 16.92 3.83 20.09
C LEU A 53 16.73 5.34 20.30
N THR A 54 15.74 5.72 21.14
CA THR A 54 15.42 7.13 21.41
C THR A 54 16.46 7.90 22.24
N LYS A 55 17.44 7.22 22.83
CA LYS A 55 18.56 7.83 23.58
C LYS A 55 19.75 8.14 22.69
N GLN A 56 19.84 7.53 21.52
CA GLN A 56 20.94 7.71 20.58
C GLN A 56 20.64 8.85 19.61
N LEU A 57 21.69 9.53 19.15
CA LEU A 57 21.59 10.53 18.09
C LEU A 57 21.74 9.85 16.73
N HIS A 58 20.81 10.13 15.82
CA HIS A 58 20.77 9.59 14.47
C HIS A 58 20.71 10.73 13.44
N PRO A 59 21.77 11.56 13.32
CA PRO A 59 21.80 12.60 12.31
C PRO A 59 21.71 11.97 10.92
N LEU A 60 20.96 12.60 10.01
CA LEU A 60 20.87 12.13 8.63
C LEU A 60 22.26 12.21 8.00
N GLN A 61 22.70 11.10 7.41
CA GLN A 61 23.93 11.04 6.62
C GLN A 61 23.77 11.82 5.29
N PRO A 62 24.85 12.22 4.61
CA PRO A 62 24.77 12.96 3.35
C PRO A 62 23.85 12.29 2.30
N ASP A 63 23.94 10.98 2.13
CA ASP A 63 23.08 10.22 1.21
C ASP A 63 21.61 10.20 1.65
N GLU A 64 21.34 10.19 2.96
CA GLU A 64 19.98 10.27 3.51
C GLU A 64 19.41 11.68 3.31
N ILE A 65 20.24 12.72 3.40
CA ILE A 65 19.85 14.10 3.05
C ILE A 65 19.55 14.21 1.55
N ALA A 66 20.33 13.54 0.70
CA ALA A 66 20.04 13.47 -0.73
C ALA A 66 18.69 12.80 -0.99
N TRP A 67 18.40 11.68 -0.32
CA TRP A 67 17.08 11.04 -0.36
C TRP A 67 15.95 11.94 0.15
N TYR A 68 16.15 12.65 1.27
CA TYR A 68 15.18 13.60 1.80
C TYR A 68 14.80 14.65 0.74
N ASN A 69 15.80 15.26 0.11
CA ASN A 69 15.60 16.26 -0.92
C ASN A 69 14.95 15.67 -2.18
N PHE A 70 15.33 14.46 -2.53
CA PHE A 70 14.80 13.75 -3.70
C PHE A 70 13.33 13.41 -3.54
N VAL A 71 12.93 12.81 -2.40
CA VAL A 71 11.51 12.56 -2.09
C VAL A 71 10.71 13.85 -2.16
N ARG A 72 11.22 14.94 -1.57
CA ARG A 72 10.56 16.24 -1.63
C ARG A 72 10.33 16.73 -3.05
N ALA A 73 11.29 16.53 -3.95
CA ALA A 73 11.13 16.91 -5.35
C ALA A 73 10.09 16.05 -6.10
N GLN A 74 9.74 14.86 -5.61
CA GLN A 74 8.75 13.97 -6.25
C GLN A 74 7.30 14.23 -5.80
N ILE A 75 7.08 14.99 -4.72
CA ILE A 75 5.75 15.10 -4.10
C ILE A 75 4.71 15.72 -5.02
N ASP A 76 5.03 16.79 -5.75
CA ASP A 76 4.03 17.47 -6.58
C ASP A 76 3.58 16.60 -7.77
N GLU A 77 4.53 15.90 -8.41
CA GLU A 77 4.20 14.95 -9.47
C GLU A 77 3.38 13.79 -8.93
N TRP A 78 3.77 13.20 -7.80
CA TRP A 78 3.01 12.13 -7.17
C TRP A 78 1.61 12.57 -6.75
N ARG A 79 1.46 13.78 -6.20
CA ARG A 79 0.17 14.34 -5.73
C ARG A 79 -0.86 14.40 -6.85
N SER A 80 -0.45 14.55 -8.10
CA SER A 80 -1.35 14.48 -9.27
C SER A 80 -2.07 13.12 -9.41
N LYS A 81 -1.56 12.05 -8.77
CA LYS A 81 -2.12 10.71 -8.75
C LYS A 81 -3.18 10.49 -7.68
N ILE A 82 -3.28 11.34 -6.67
CA ILE A 82 -4.22 11.17 -5.55
C ILE A 82 -5.67 10.94 -6.02
N PRO A 83 -6.23 11.71 -6.98
CA PRO A 83 -7.59 11.46 -7.45
C PRO A 83 -7.80 10.06 -8.05
N GLU A 84 -6.78 9.50 -8.72
CA GLU A 84 -6.80 8.13 -9.25
C GLU A 84 -6.82 7.11 -8.11
N LEU A 85 -6.00 7.33 -7.07
CA LEU A 85 -5.91 6.48 -5.89
C LEU A 85 -7.20 6.48 -5.05
N ASP A 86 -7.87 7.64 -4.97
CA ASP A 86 -9.12 7.83 -4.23
C ASP A 86 -10.33 7.19 -4.92
N ALA A 87 -10.33 7.15 -6.26
CA ALA A 87 -11.50 6.77 -7.05
C ALA A 87 -12.11 5.39 -6.70
N PRO A 88 -11.33 4.33 -6.39
CA PRO A 88 -11.89 3.05 -5.93
C PRO A 88 -12.56 3.10 -4.55
N PHE A 89 -12.20 4.06 -3.70
CA PHE A 89 -12.67 4.20 -2.32
C PHE A 89 -13.85 5.17 -2.19
N ALA A 90 -14.71 5.24 -3.21
CA ALA A 90 -15.88 6.11 -3.24
C ALA A 90 -16.70 6.02 -1.93
N GLY A 91 -17.02 7.18 -1.33
CA GLY A 91 -17.73 7.29 -0.05
C GLY A 91 -16.82 7.29 1.20
N VAL A 92 -15.52 7.06 1.03
CA VAL A 92 -14.50 7.33 2.06
C VAL A 92 -13.89 8.70 1.79
N ALA A 93 -13.91 9.58 2.79
CA ALA A 93 -13.27 10.88 2.64
C ALA A 93 -11.74 10.69 2.68
N PRO A 94 -10.98 11.16 1.67
CA PRO A 94 -9.53 11.11 1.71
C PRO A 94 -8.97 11.99 2.83
N PRO A 95 -7.70 11.80 3.25
CA PRO A 95 -7.02 12.73 4.14
C PRO A 95 -7.07 14.15 3.57
N LYS A 96 -7.56 15.12 4.34
CA LYS A 96 -7.49 16.54 3.96
C LYS A 96 -6.06 17.07 4.00
N HIS A 97 -5.33 16.65 5.03
CA HIS A 97 -3.91 16.91 5.21
C HIS A 97 -3.20 15.56 5.27
N LEU A 98 -2.13 15.44 4.48
CA LEU A 98 -1.27 14.28 4.43
C LEU A 98 0.12 14.71 4.88
N VAL A 99 0.69 14.00 5.85
CA VAL A 99 2.08 14.19 6.27
C VAL A 99 2.94 13.10 5.65
N VAL A 100 4.03 13.51 5.02
CA VAL A 100 5.14 12.63 4.61
C VAL A 100 6.29 12.87 5.57
N LEU A 101 6.48 11.95 6.51
CA LEU A 101 7.45 12.05 7.59
C LEU A 101 8.72 11.28 7.25
N LEU A 102 9.85 11.98 7.12
CA LEU A 102 11.10 11.42 6.62
C LEU A 102 12.13 11.34 7.75
N GLY A 103 12.44 10.13 8.20
CA GLY A 103 13.37 9.89 9.31
C GLY A 103 14.36 8.77 8.99
N ASN A 104 14.99 8.24 10.03
CA ASN A 104 15.84 7.06 9.97
C ASN A 104 15.59 6.16 11.19
N ALA A 105 16.01 4.89 11.09
CA ALA A 105 15.81 3.87 12.13
C ALA A 105 14.33 3.54 12.45
N GLY A 106 13.46 3.66 11.45
CA GLY A 106 12.09 3.13 11.44
C GLY A 106 12.00 1.64 11.11
N GLY A 107 13.03 1.07 10.50
CA GLY A 107 13.19 -0.36 10.27
C GLY A 107 12.35 -0.93 9.12
N ASP A 108 11.89 -0.07 8.21
CA ASP A 108 11.22 -0.43 6.97
C ASP A 108 11.25 0.76 6.01
N ASP A 109 11.28 0.50 4.71
CA ASP A 109 11.45 1.56 3.72
C ASP A 109 10.21 2.48 3.66
N GLY A 110 9.01 1.93 3.77
CA GLY A 110 7.76 2.67 3.86
C GLY A 110 6.80 2.07 4.87
N PHE A 111 6.05 2.94 5.55
CA PHE A 111 4.94 2.53 6.40
C PHE A 111 3.99 3.69 6.68
N THR A 112 2.77 3.37 7.10
CA THR A 112 1.82 4.38 7.59
C THR A 112 1.83 4.52 9.11
N SER A 113 1.56 5.73 9.60
CA SER A 113 1.26 5.98 11.02
C SER A 113 -0.09 6.68 11.16
N GLY A 114 -1.00 6.11 11.94
CA GLY A 114 -2.36 6.63 12.07
C GLY A 114 -3.13 6.54 10.76
N THR A 115 -3.84 7.61 10.39
CA THR A 115 -4.61 7.63 9.13
C THR A 115 -4.07 8.66 8.15
N ASP A 116 -3.20 9.58 8.51
CA ASP A 116 -2.83 10.73 7.68
C ASP A 116 -1.32 10.89 7.47
N THR A 117 -0.52 9.92 7.92
CA THR A 117 0.94 10.02 7.87
C THR A 117 1.54 8.83 7.13
N ILE A 118 2.33 9.12 6.09
CA ILE A 118 3.24 8.18 5.43
C ILE A 118 4.65 8.45 5.98
N CYS A 119 5.38 7.40 6.32
CA CYS A 119 6.71 7.47 6.91
C CYS A 119 7.72 6.76 6.00
N PHE A 120 8.90 7.36 5.81
CA PHE A 120 10.02 6.71 5.13
C PHE A 120 11.26 6.68 6.02
N ASP A 121 11.86 5.49 6.12
CA ASP A 121 13.21 5.32 6.67
C ASP A 121 14.24 5.52 5.55
N LEU A 122 14.90 6.67 5.59
CA LEU A 122 15.88 7.05 4.57
C LEU A 122 17.15 6.18 4.63
N ALA A 123 17.45 5.57 5.78
CA ALA A 123 18.57 4.65 5.90
C ALA A 123 18.29 3.34 5.15
N ASP A 124 17.06 2.83 5.24
CA ASP A 124 16.64 1.65 4.49
C ASP A 124 16.53 1.95 2.99
N TRP A 125 16.11 3.15 2.60
CA TRP A 125 16.13 3.55 1.19
C TRP A 125 17.54 3.56 0.61
N ARG A 126 18.50 4.16 1.32
CA ARG A 126 19.92 4.13 0.93
C ARG A 126 20.43 2.70 0.81
N LYS A 127 20.14 1.85 1.80
CA LYS A 127 20.56 0.44 1.83
C LYS A 127 19.98 -0.38 0.68
N ASN A 128 18.69 -0.21 0.39
CA ASN A 128 17.96 -1.07 -0.55
C ASN A 128 18.02 -0.57 -2.00
N TYR A 129 18.18 0.75 -2.20
CA TYR A 129 18.01 1.39 -3.51
C TYR A 129 19.20 2.23 -3.97
N GLY A 130 20.25 2.33 -3.15
CA GLY A 130 21.46 3.07 -3.49
C GLY A 130 21.24 4.58 -3.56
N GLU A 131 21.79 5.21 -4.60
CA GLU A 131 21.80 6.66 -4.78
C GLU A 131 20.41 7.22 -5.16
N ALA A 132 19.96 8.27 -4.48
CA ALA A 132 18.64 8.86 -4.67
C ALA A 132 18.33 9.32 -6.10
N GLY A 133 19.26 10.03 -6.75
CA GLY A 133 19.01 10.84 -7.95
C GLY A 133 18.76 10.10 -9.26
N THR A 134 18.55 8.78 -9.24
CA THR A 134 18.37 7.99 -10.47
C THR A 134 16.92 8.07 -10.99
N ALA A 135 16.74 7.97 -12.31
CA ALA A 135 15.40 7.93 -12.92
C ALA A 135 14.55 6.75 -12.42
N ALA A 136 15.19 5.59 -12.20
CA ALA A 136 14.52 4.42 -11.61
C ALA A 136 14.02 4.70 -10.18
N ASN A 137 14.74 5.52 -9.41
CA ASN A 137 14.34 5.91 -8.07
C ASN A 137 13.20 6.91 -8.05
N ALA A 138 13.08 7.82 -9.03
CA ALA A 138 11.94 8.73 -9.13
C ALA A 138 10.61 7.96 -9.21
N ASP A 139 10.53 7.01 -10.14
CA ASP A 139 9.38 6.13 -10.32
C ASP A 139 9.13 5.25 -9.07
N ARG A 140 10.20 4.74 -8.44
CA ARG A 140 10.11 3.97 -7.19
C ARG A 140 9.49 4.78 -6.05
N VAL A 141 9.93 6.02 -5.81
CA VAL A 141 9.38 6.91 -4.77
C VAL A 141 7.87 7.05 -4.94
N ARG A 142 7.42 7.35 -6.16
CA ARG A 142 6.00 7.58 -6.46
C ARG A 142 5.16 6.32 -6.26
N ARG A 143 5.71 5.13 -6.57
CA ARG A 143 5.04 3.86 -6.31
C ARG A 143 4.94 3.52 -4.83
N ILE A 144 6.01 3.75 -4.05
CA ILE A 144 5.98 3.52 -2.60
C ILE A 144 5.00 4.51 -1.93
N LEU A 145 5.02 5.78 -2.31
CA LEU A 145 4.01 6.75 -1.84
C LEU A 145 2.57 6.29 -2.15
N SER A 146 2.32 5.78 -3.36
CA SER A 146 0.99 5.28 -3.75
C SER A 146 0.58 4.02 -2.96
N HIS A 147 1.54 3.13 -2.68
CA HIS A 147 1.35 1.96 -1.82
C HIS A 147 0.90 2.37 -0.42
N GLU A 148 1.69 3.23 0.25
CA GLU A 148 1.41 3.66 1.61
C GLU A 148 0.14 4.52 1.70
N TYR A 149 -0.10 5.37 0.71
CA TYR A 149 -1.34 6.14 0.64
C TYR A 149 -2.56 5.23 0.55
N THR A 150 -2.47 4.14 -0.20
CA THR A 150 -3.55 3.14 -0.29
C THR A 150 -3.83 2.51 1.08
N HIS A 151 -2.82 2.26 1.91
CA HIS A 151 -3.03 1.80 3.29
C HIS A 151 -3.77 2.83 4.15
N LEU A 152 -3.50 4.13 3.97
CA LEU A 152 -4.27 5.18 4.64
C LEU A 152 -5.75 5.18 4.21
N LEU A 153 -6.03 4.93 2.93
CA LEU A 153 -7.39 4.79 2.41
C LEU A 153 -8.08 3.55 2.96
N VAL A 154 -7.37 2.40 3.00
CA VAL A 154 -7.89 1.15 3.60
C VAL A 154 -8.18 1.34 5.09
N ALA A 155 -7.32 2.04 5.84
CA ALA A 155 -7.55 2.32 7.25
C ALA A 155 -8.83 3.16 7.47
N ARG A 156 -9.05 4.19 6.66
CA ARG A 156 -10.28 5.00 6.70
C ARG A 156 -11.50 4.22 6.26
N TRP A 157 -11.37 3.40 5.22
CA TRP A 157 -12.43 2.52 4.74
C TRP A 157 -12.85 1.56 5.86
N SER A 158 -11.88 0.96 6.54
CA SER A 158 -12.10 -0.01 7.62
C SER A 158 -12.74 0.61 8.87
N ALA A 159 -12.53 1.90 9.11
CA ALA A 159 -13.23 2.62 10.18
C ALA A 159 -14.74 2.74 9.94
N LYS A 160 -15.17 2.76 8.67
CA LYS A 160 -16.59 2.77 8.28
C LYS A 160 -17.16 1.36 8.04
N HIS A 161 -16.30 0.40 7.74
CA HIS A 161 -16.66 -0.98 7.40
C HIS A 161 -15.84 -1.94 8.26
N PRO A 162 -16.18 -2.07 9.56
CA PRO A 162 -15.39 -2.89 10.47
C PRO A 162 -15.37 -4.35 10.03
N TYR A 163 -14.19 -4.93 10.01
CA TYR A 163 -13.98 -6.35 9.72
C TYR A 163 -13.34 -7.04 10.94
N ALA A 164 -13.98 -8.10 11.42
CA ALA A 164 -13.53 -8.85 12.59
C ALA A 164 -12.25 -9.61 12.26
N ARG A 165 -11.19 -9.38 13.03
CA ARG A 165 -9.84 -9.95 12.84
C ARG A 165 -9.45 -10.91 13.98
N ASN A 166 -10.44 -11.65 14.47
CA ASN A 166 -10.32 -12.50 15.65
C ASN A 166 -9.67 -13.86 15.39
N THR A 167 -9.66 -14.34 14.13
CA THR A 167 -9.02 -15.61 13.76
C THR A 167 -7.77 -15.39 12.87
N PRO A 168 -6.82 -16.35 12.84
CA PRO A 168 -5.69 -16.32 11.90
C PRO A 168 -6.15 -16.14 10.45
N TYR A 169 -7.19 -16.87 10.04
CA TYR A 169 -7.79 -16.72 8.71
C TYR A 169 -8.25 -15.30 8.42
N ALA A 170 -9.04 -14.70 9.33
CA ALA A 170 -9.56 -13.36 9.13
C ALA A 170 -8.44 -12.31 9.10
N ARG A 171 -7.39 -12.46 9.91
CA ARG A 171 -6.20 -11.61 9.85
C ARG A 171 -5.48 -11.72 8.51
N ALA A 172 -5.25 -12.94 8.01
CA ALA A 172 -4.64 -13.16 6.72
C ALA A 172 -5.48 -12.57 5.56
N VAL A 173 -6.81 -12.76 5.60
CA VAL A 173 -7.74 -12.14 4.63
C VAL A 173 -7.62 -10.61 4.62
N TYR A 174 -7.57 -9.99 5.80
CA TYR A 174 -7.37 -8.55 5.90
C TYR A 174 -6.02 -8.10 5.33
N VAL A 175 -4.94 -8.83 5.62
CA VAL A 175 -3.61 -8.55 5.07
C VAL A 175 -3.63 -8.67 3.54
N LEU A 176 -4.24 -9.70 2.98
CA LEU A 176 -4.40 -9.86 1.53
C LEU A 176 -5.17 -8.69 0.89
N PHE A 177 -6.22 -8.20 1.54
CA PHE A 177 -6.95 -7.02 1.10
C PHE A 177 -6.05 -5.77 1.11
N ASN A 178 -5.43 -5.48 2.25
CA ASN A 178 -4.62 -4.28 2.45
C ASN A 178 -3.36 -4.28 1.56
N GLU A 179 -2.56 -5.32 1.66
CA GLU A 179 -1.28 -5.46 0.96
C GLU A 179 -1.47 -5.76 -0.52
N GLY A 180 -2.52 -6.49 -0.90
CA GLY A 180 -2.84 -6.72 -2.31
C GLY A 180 -3.15 -5.42 -3.06
N LEU A 181 -3.92 -4.51 -2.42
CA LEU A 181 -4.19 -3.18 -2.97
C LEU A 181 -2.93 -2.30 -2.99
N GLY A 182 -2.14 -2.29 -1.92
CA GLY A 182 -0.86 -1.58 -1.90
C GLY A 182 0.07 -2.05 -3.02
N ASN A 183 0.30 -3.37 -3.13
CA ASN A 183 1.18 -3.94 -4.14
C ASN A 183 0.64 -3.74 -5.57
N TYR A 184 -0.69 -3.67 -5.79
CA TYR A 184 -1.27 -3.29 -7.08
C TYR A 184 -0.78 -1.90 -7.55
N TYR A 185 -0.70 -0.92 -6.66
CA TYR A 185 -0.15 0.41 -6.97
C TYR A 185 1.39 0.43 -7.03
N SER A 186 2.06 -0.58 -6.49
CA SER A 186 3.51 -0.78 -6.63
C SER A 186 3.95 -1.49 -7.91
N LEU A 187 3.03 -2.04 -8.70
CA LEU A 187 3.36 -2.73 -9.95
C LEU A 187 4.02 -1.78 -10.96
N THR A 188 5.21 -2.17 -11.45
CA THR A 188 5.83 -1.55 -12.63
C THR A 188 5.23 -2.11 -13.92
N ALA A 189 5.50 -1.45 -15.06
CA ALA A 189 4.96 -1.85 -16.37
C ALA A 189 5.21 -3.32 -16.71
N GLN A 190 6.39 -3.86 -16.37
CA GLN A 190 6.74 -5.27 -16.60
C GLN A 190 5.87 -6.28 -15.83
N TRP A 191 5.09 -5.84 -14.83
CA TRP A 191 4.15 -6.70 -14.08
C TRP A 191 2.68 -6.43 -14.41
N ARG A 192 2.37 -5.30 -15.08
CA ARG A 192 0.99 -4.88 -15.31
C ARG A 192 0.39 -5.61 -16.51
N ALA A 193 -0.85 -6.05 -16.35
CA ALA A 193 -1.62 -6.59 -17.44
C ALA A 193 -1.97 -5.51 -18.47
N LYS A 194 -2.10 -5.92 -19.73
CA LYS A 194 -2.66 -5.14 -20.83
C LYS A 194 -3.78 -5.94 -21.48
N ASP A 195 -4.97 -5.35 -21.61
CA ASP A 195 -6.17 -6.01 -22.16
C ASP A 195 -6.49 -7.37 -21.48
N GLY A 196 -6.15 -7.46 -20.19
CA GLY A 196 -6.26 -8.63 -19.32
C GLY A 196 -5.33 -9.79 -19.65
N VAL A 197 -4.25 -9.54 -20.37
CA VAL A 197 -3.13 -10.45 -20.54
C VAL A 197 -2.00 -10.00 -19.62
N LEU A 198 -1.50 -10.90 -18.78
CA LEU A 198 -0.34 -10.64 -17.92
C LEU A 198 0.95 -10.92 -18.71
N PRO A 199 2.01 -10.14 -18.47
CA PRO A 199 3.33 -10.44 -19.00
C PRO A 199 3.90 -11.73 -18.38
N ASP A 200 4.83 -12.40 -19.08
CA ASP A 200 5.35 -13.72 -18.70
C ASP A 200 5.90 -13.77 -17.26
N ILE A 201 6.62 -12.73 -16.83
CA ILE A 201 7.15 -12.65 -15.46
C ILE A 201 6.03 -12.65 -14.40
N ALA A 202 4.92 -11.97 -14.67
CA ALA A 202 3.76 -11.93 -13.80
C ALA A 202 3.00 -13.26 -13.84
N GLN A 203 2.86 -13.87 -15.02
CA GLN A 203 2.24 -15.18 -15.15
C GLN A 203 3.03 -16.26 -14.41
N ALA A 204 4.36 -16.26 -14.53
CA ALA A 204 5.25 -17.18 -13.81
C ALA A 204 5.13 -17.01 -12.29
N ALA A 205 5.04 -15.78 -11.80
CA ALA A 205 4.80 -15.52 -10.37
C ALA A 205 3.44 -16.04 -9.91
N LEU A 206 2.37 -15.89 -10.70
CA LEU A 206 1.06 -16.48 -10.38
C LEU A 206 1.10 -18.00 -10.36
N THR A 207 1.73 -18.64 -11.35
CA THR A 207 1.84 -20.10 -11.42
C THR A 207 2.57 -20.67 -10.20
N ARG A 208 3.61 -19.96 -9.71
CA ARG A 208 4.34 -20.36 -8.51
C ARG A 208 3.55 -20.10 -7.21
N ASN A 209 2.97 -18.91 -7.08
CA ASN A 209 2.41 -18.45 -5.79
C ASN A 209 0.93 -18.79 -5.61
N GLY A 210 0.18 -19.01 -6.68
CA GLY A 210 -1.25 -19.35 -6.64
C GLY A 210 -1.56 -20.62 -5.84
N PRO A 211 -0.89 -21.75 -6.09
CA PRO A 211 -1.07 -22.97 -5.31
C PRO A 211 -0.69 -22.79 -3.83
N VAL A 212 0.37 -22.03 -3.55
CA VAL A 212 0.81 -21.73 -2.17
C VAL A 212 -0.24 -20.89 -1.44
N LEU A 213 -0.82 -19.90 -2.12
CA LEU A 213 -1.93 -19.10 -1.61
C LEU A 213 -3.14 -19.99 -1.29
N ALA A 214 -3.52 -20.90 -2.19
CA ALA A 214 -4.64 -21.81 -1.99
C ALA A 214 -4.45 -22.71 -0.75
N ASP A 215 -3.31 -23.41 -0.68
CA ASP A 215 -2.97 -24.31 0.42
C ASP A 215 -2.93 -23.58 1.77
N ARG A 216 -2.18 -22.47 1.86
CA ARG A 216 -2.04 -21.75 3.12
C ARG A 216 -3.36 -21.15 3.59
N MET A 217 -4.18 -20.63 2.67
CA MET A 217 -5.51 -20.11 3.05
C MET A 217 -6.46 -21.21 3.49
N GLN A 218 -6.35 -22.43 2.94
CA GLN A 218 -7.11 -23.58 3.42
C GLN A 218 -6.67 -23.95 4.85
N ARG A 219 -5.36 -24.07 5.09
CA ARG A 219 -4.80 -24.39 6.41
C ARG A 219 -5.16 -23.35 7.47
N LEU A 220 -5.12 -22.07 7.10
CA LEU A 220 -5.47 -20.95 8.00
C LEU A 220 -6.93 -21.00 8.50
N ARG A 221 -7.86 -21.63 7.77
CA ARG A 221 -9.28 -21.72 8.19
C ARG A 221 -9.46 -22.49 9.49
N THR A 222 -8.58 -23.44 9.77
CA THR A 222 -8.64 -24.29 10.97
C THR A 222 -7.43 -24.09 11.89
N ALA A 223 -6.54 -23.15 11.56
CA ALA A 223 -5.32 -22.89 12.32
C ALA A 223 -5.62 -22.25 13.67
N ARG A 224 -4.83 -22.64 14.68
CA ARG A 224 -4.75 -21.94 15.96
C ARG A 224 -3.82 -20.72 15.86
N VAL A 225 -3.84 -19.87 16.87
CA VAL A 225 -3.07 -18.61 16.88
C VAL A 225 -1.56 -18.89 16.84
N GLU A 226 -1.11 -19.97 17.46
CA GLU A 226 0.31 -20.34 17.53
C GLU A 226 0.89 -20.75 16.16
N GLU A 227 0.03 -21.20 15.24
CA GLU A 227 0.40 -21.64 13.89
C GLU A 227 0.42 -20.48 12.88
N GLU A 228 -0.15 -19.32 13.24
CA GLU A 228 -0.33 -18.19 12.33
C GLU A 228 0.99 -17.65 11.80
N ALA A 229 2.01 -17.53 12.65
CA ALA A 229 3.29 -16.93 12.26
C ALA A 229 3.97 -17.72 11.12
N GLU A 230 3.98 -19.05 11.22
CA GLU A 230 4.52 -19.94 10.18
C GLU A 230 3.66 -19.84 8.90
N LEU A 231 2.34 -19.96 9.04
CA LEU A 231 1.42 -19.97 7.91
C LEU A 231 1.39 -18.63 7.17
N THR A 232 1.63 -17.52 7.85
CA THR A 232 1.66 -16.16 7.26
C THR A 232 3.05 -15.69 6.86
N GLN A 233 4.10 -16.48 7.11
CA GLN A 233 5.46 -16.14 6.68
C GLN A 233 5.51 -15.94 5.16
N GLY A 234 5.96 -14.78 4.70
CA GLY A 234 6.02 -14.44 3.27
C GLY A 234 4.68 -14.05 2.64
N LEU A 235 3.61 -13.87 3.43
CA LEU A 235 2.28 -13.49 2.92
C LEU A 235 2.34 -12.18 2.11
N SER A 236 2.97 -11.15 2.68
CA SER A 236 3.13 -9.82 2.07
C SER A 236 4.54 -9.24 2.20
N ARG A 237 5.45 -9.93 2.88
CA ARG A 237 6.82 -9.49 3.16
C ARG A 237 7.85 -10.36 2.41
N GLY A 238 9.05 -9.80 2.21
CA GLY A 238 10.13 -10.43 1.47
C GLY A 238 10.25 -9.93 0.02
N PRO A 239 11.10 -10.57 -0.81
CA PRO A 239 11.29 -10.20 -2.21
C PRO A 239 9.94 -10.15 -2.94
N PHE A 240 9.78 -9.16 -3.82
CA PHE A 240 8.49 -8.82 -4.43
C PHE A 240 7.80 -10.06 -5.02
N GLU A 241 8.48 -10.78 -5.90
CA GLU A 241 7.98 -11.97 -6.61
C GLU A 241 7.74 -13.21 -5.73
N GLN A 242 8.20 -13.18 -4.47
CA GLN A 242 8.10 -14.28 -3.52
C GLN A 242 6.97 -14.10 -2.50
N LYS A 243 6.32 -12.91 -2.45
CA LYS A 243 5.18 -12.70 -1.57
C LYS A 243 4.00 -13.53 -2.05
N TRP A 244 3.74 -14.65 -1.38
CA TRP A 244 2.81 -15.65 -1.90
C TRP A 244 1.34 -15.20 -1.84
N GLY A 245 1.00 -14.20 -1.02
CA GLY A 245 -0.36 -13.68 -0.89
C GLY A 245 -0.59 -12.37 -1.62
N ALA A 246 0.18 -11.33 -1.29
CA ALA A 246 -0.04 -9.98 -1.79
C ALA A 246 0.15 -9.87 -3.32
N ILE A 247 1.13 -10.57 -3.90
CA ILE A 247 1.37 -10.51 -5.36
C ILE A 247 0.24 -11.15 -6.16
N PRO A 248 -0.26 -12.37 -5.85
CA PRO A 248 -1.39 -12.90 -6.60
C PRO A 248 -2.61 -11.98 -6.60
N ILE A 249 -2.96 -11.37 -5.46
CA ILE A 249 -4.05 -10.38 -5.40
C ILE A 249 -3.77 -9.19 -6.32
N ALA A 250 -2.58 -8.59 -6.24
CA ALA A 250 -2.19 -7.44 -7.06
C ALA A 250 -2.24 -7.75 -8.57
N LEU A 251 -1.75 -8.91 -8.99
CA LEU A 251 -1.72 -9.32 -10.40
C LEU A 251 -3.11 -9.65 -10.94
N TRP A 252 -3.95 -10.32 -10.15
CA TRP A 252 -5.35 -10.55 -10.53
C TRP A 252 -6.13 -9.24 -10.62
N LEU A 253 -5.91 -8.29 -9.71
CA LEU A 253 -6.49 -6.95 -9.80
C LEU A 253 -6.02 -6.23 -11.06
N SER A 254 -4.72 -6.28 -11.38
CA SER A 254 -4.20 -5.69 -12.62
C SER A 254 -4.85 -6.29 -13.86
N ARG A 255 -5.01 -7.61 -13.89
CA ARG A 255 -5.67 -8.33 -14.98
C ARG A 255 -7.14 -7.92 -15.12
N GLU A 256 -7.91 -7.93 -14.03
CA GLU A 256 -9.34 -7.55 -14.07
C GLU A 256 -9.53 -6.05 -14.40
N GLN A 257 -8.74 -5.16 -13.82
CA GLN A 257 -8.82 -3.72 -14.06
C GLN A 257 -8.49 -3.35 -15.51
N SER A 258 -7.53 -4.03 -16.13
CA SER A 258 -7.17 -3.78 -17.55
C SER A 258 -8.28 -4.16 -18.54
N ARG A 259 -9.28 -4.97 -18.13
CA ARG A 259 -10.47 -5.29 -18.94
C ARG A 259 -11.71 -4.51 -18.54
N ASN A 260 -11.76 -4.09 -17.28
CA ASN A 260 -12.94 -3.48 -16.70
C ASN A 260 -12.52 -2.33 -15.76
N PRO A 261 -12.77 -1.07 -16.12
CA PRO A 261 -12.30 0.08 -15.34
C PRO A 261 -12.92 0.17 -13.93
N ASP A 262 -14.00 -0.56 -13.65
CA ASP A 262 -14.65 -0.58 -12.34
C ASP A 262 -14.18 -1.74 -11.43
N ALA A 263 -13.22 -2.57 -11.87
CA ALA A 263 -12.82 -3.76 -11.10
C ALA A 263 -12.28 -3.41 -9.71
N LEU A 264 -11.41 -2.41 -9.60
CA LEU A 264 -10.89 -1.93 -8.32
C LEU A 264 -11.99 -1.42 -7.40
N ARG A 265 -12.94 -0.63 -7.91
CA ARG A 265 -14.07 -0.11 -7.13
C ARG A 265 -14.90 -1.25 -6.55
N ARG A 266 -15.19 -2.29 -7.36
CA ARG A 266 -15.94 -3.47 -6.89
C ARG A 266 -15.16 -4.27 -5.84
N PHE A 267 -13.86 -4.43 -6.02
CA PHE A 267 -13.02 -5.12 -5.03
C PHE A 267 -12.98 -4.38 -3.69
N VAL A 268 -12.77 -3.06 -3.72
CA VAL A 268 -12.78 -2.21 -2.52
C VAL A 268 -14.16 -2.22 -1.84
N ALA A 269 -15.24 -2.12 -2.60
CA ALA A 269 -16.60 -2.17 -2.07
C ALA A 269 -16.93 -3.51 -1.38
N ALA A 270 -16.41 -4.63 -1.90
CA ALA A 270 -16.58 -5.94 -1.27
C ALA A 270 -15.73 -6.09 0.01
N GLY A 271 -14.66 -5.31 0.13
CA GLY A 271 -13.79 -5.30 1.31
C GLY A 271 -13.07 -6.63 1.56
N PRO A 272 -12.54 -6.83 2.77
CA PRO A 272 -11.90 -8.08 3.16
C PRO A 272 -12.81 -9.32 2.99
N ALA A 273 -14.12 -9.16 3.23
CA ALA A 273 -15.10 -10.26 3.06
C ALA A 273 -15.19 -10.77 1.61
N GLY A 274 -14.86 -9.94 0.61
CA GLY A 274 -14.83 -10.33 -0.80
C GLY A 274 -13.57 -11.08 -1.24
N VAL A 275 -12.49 -11.04 -0.46
CA VAL A 275 -11.20 -11.63 -0.83
C VAL A 275 -11.27 -13.15 -1.06
N PRO A 276 -11.94 -13.96 -0.22
CA PRO A 276 -12.02 -15.41 -0.45
C PRO A 276 -12.65 -15.77 -1.80
N ALA A 277 -13.79 -15.14 -2.14
CA ALA A 277 -14.45 -15.35 -3.43
C ALA A 277 -13.62 -14.82 -4.61
N PHE A 278 -12.84 -13.75 -4.39
CA PHE A 278 -11.90 -13.23 -5.38
C PHE A 278 -10.78 -14.23 -5.69
N ILE A 279 -10.21 -14.86 -4.66
CA ILE A 279 -9.18 -15.90 -4.80
C ILE A 279 -9.74 -17.10 -5.56
N GLU A 280 -10.86 -17.66 -5.10
CA GLU A 280 -11.47 -18.86 -5.68
C GLU A 280 -11.75 -18.68 -7.19
N ARG A 281 -12.38 -17.56 -7.56
CA ARG A 281 -12.67 -17.24 -8.96
C ARG A 281 -11.41 -17.16 -9.83
N ASN A 282 -10.30 -16.66 -9.29
CA ASN A 282 -9.08 -16.47 -10.07
C ASN A 282 -8.22 -17.73 -10.16
N LEU A 283 -8.32 -18.63 -9.17
CA LEU A 283 -7.69 -19.96 -9.21
C LEU A 283 -8.38 -20.90 -10.21
N GLN A 284 -9.71 -20.85 -10.31
CA GLN A 284 -10.47 -21.64 -11.30
C GLN A 284 -10.17 -21.24 -12.75
N LYS A 285 -9.66 -20.02 -12.98
CA LYS A 285 -9.29 -19.51 -14.32
C LYS A 285 -7.86 -19.86 -14.73
N THR A 286 -7.10 -20.53 -13.85
CA THR A 286 -5.70 -20.91 -14.10
C THR A 286 -5.53 -22.39 -14.43
N ASP A 287 -6.60 -23.18 -14.46
CA ASP A 287 -6.57 -24.51 -15.08
C ASP A 287 -6.71 -24.35 -16.62
N PRO A 288 -5.75 -24.88 -17.40
CA PRO A 288 -5.77 -24.82 -18.86
C PRO A 288 -6.92 -25.62 -19.49
#